data_AF-A0A285LHN3-F1
#
_entry.id   AF-A0A285LHN3-F1
#
_cell.length_a   1.000
_cell.length_b   1.000
_cell.length_c   1.000
_cell.angle_alpha   90.00
_cell.angle_beta   90.00
_cell.angle_gamma   90.00
#
_symmetry.space_group_name_H-M   'P 1'
#
loop_
_entity.id
_entity.type
_entity.pdbx_description
1 polymer ?
#
loop_
_entity_poly.entity_id
_entity_poly.type
_entity_poly.pdbx_seq_one_letter_code
_entity_poly.pdbx_strand_id
1 'polypeptide(L)'
;MASVGPRRADIARFREYREYEARKIDANNAMMALLAGAQLAAHLLKLTEGSDHLLPQVFPGVEHIKRFNLRTAQATEILLAADPHLGMMGVPYVLALHEDYLRTCVRLLAGEGLCRAKDVKANLVDLHGIIEITTGYKYSADLIAYIDTLRLMRNCVIHNGGLLSQPLYDQLKSWTPAQELGWEAVAVRNPRHLRLGDRLLLGHGEMLAALAFTKRLDRETNLGLQLALPRSCWAKLVVDEVAGQHPSLVKDRNQALRKARGVARHHYGVLKLTDAELQSEISLR
;
A
#
# COMPACT_ATOMS: atom_id res chain seq x y z
N MET A 1 -14.12 -13.95 -14.83
CA MET A 1 -15.10 -13.43 -13.86
C MET A 1 -14.33 -12.92 -12.65
N ALA A 2 -14.19 -11.60 -12.48
CA ALA A 2 -13.50 -11.05 -11.32
C ALA A 2 -14.35 -11.32 -10.07
N SER A 3 -13.83 -12.11 -9.12
CA SER A 3 -14.49 -12.25 -7.83
C SER A 3 -14.61 -10.86 -7.19
N VAL A 4 -15.84 -10.50 -6.80
CA VAL A 4 -16.12 -9.24 -6.11
C VAL A 4 -15.39 -9.31 -4.77
N GLY A 5 -14.21 -8.67 -4.71
CA GLY A 5 -13.42 -8.61 -3.49
C GLY A 5 -14.12 -7.79 -2.40
N PRO A 6 -13.58 -7.81 -1.16
CA PRO A 6 -14.16 -7.08 -0.04
C PRO A 6 -14.36 -5.59 -0.36
N ARG A 7 -15.54 -5.05 -0.04
CA ARG A 7 -15.85 -3.64 -0.23
C ARG A 7 -15.51 -2.87 1.04
N ARG A 8 -15.40 -1.55 0.89
CA ARG A 8 -15.12 -0.65 2.02
C ARG A 8 -16.18 -0.73 3.13
N ALA A 9 -17.43 -1.04 2.78
CA ALA A 9 -18.53 -1.18 3.73
C ALA A 9 -18.44 -2.46 4.57
N ASP A 10 -17.66 -3.44 4.11
CA ASP A 10 -17.54 -4.76 4.75
C ASP A 10 -16.37 -4.77 5.76
N ILE A 11 -15.65 -3.65 5.96
CA ILE A 11 -14.46 -3.59 6.79
C ILE A 11 -14.54 -2.64 7.98
N ALA A 12 -13.91 -3.02 9.09
CA ALA A 12 -13.75 -2.16 10.26
C ALA A 12 -12.63 -1.15 9.98
N ARG A 13 -12.98 0.13 9.84
CA ARG A 13 -12.02 1.20 9.54
C ARG A 13 -11.42 1.74 10.83
N PHE A 14 -10.75 0.88 11.60
CA PHE A 14 -10.07 1.29 12.83
C PHE A 14 -8.98 2.35 12.56
N ARG A 15 -8.60 3.10 13.60
CA ARG A 15 -7.74 4.28 13.47
C ARG A 15 -6.49 4.04 12.62
N GLU A 16 -5.69 3.03 12.97
CA GLU A 16 -4.43 2.72 12.30
C GLU A 16 -4.63 2.31 10.83
N TYR A 17 -5.75 1.63 10.51
CA TYR A 17 -6.13 1.36 9.13
C TYR A 17 -6.41 2.66 8.35
N ARG A 18 -7.09 3.63 8.96
CA ARG A 18 -7.39 4.92 8.32
C ARG A 18 -6.14 5.76 8.12
N GLU A 19 -5.23 5.76 9.09
CA GLU A 19 -3.93 6.43 8.98
C GLU A 19 -3.06 5.80 7.88
N TYR A 20 -3.06 4.47 7.77
CA TYR A 20 -2.45 3.77 6.64
C TYR A 20 -3.10 4.12 5.29
N GLU A 21 -4.44 4.10 5.19
CA GLU A 21 -5.15 4.50 3.96
C GLU A 21 -4.76 5.93 3.54
N ALA A 22 -4.66 6.86 4.49
CA ALA A 22 -4.23 8.24 4.22
C ALA A 22 -2.80 8.29 3.67
N ARG A 23 -1.84 7.64 4.34
CA ARG A 23 -0.43 7.56 3.87
C ARG A 23 -0.33 6.99 2.45
N LYS A 24 -1.15 5.99 2.12
CA LYS A 24 -1.19 5.37 0.79
C LYS A 24 -1.80 6.29 -0.27
N ILE A 25 -2.84 7.06 0.08
CA ILE A 25 -3.41 8.09 -0.80
C ILE A 25 -2.37 9.18 -1.08
N ASP A 26 -1.67 9.66 -0.06
CA ASP A 26 -0.64 10.68 -0.20
C ASP A 26 0.51 10.18 -1.08
N ALA A 27 0.98 8.96 -0.86
CA ALA A 27 2.01 8.33 -1.71
C ALA A 27 1.55 8.23 -3.17
N ASN A 28 0.31 7.79 -3.42
CA ASN A 28 -0.24 7.73 -4.77
C ASN A 28 -0.31 9.11 -5.43
N ASN A 29 -0.84 10.11 -4.71
CA ASN A 29 -0.95 11.48 -5.22
C ASN A 29 0.42 12.06 -5.56
N ALA A 30 1.43 11.84 -4.70
CA ALA A 30 2.80 12.27 -4.95
C ALA A 30 3.40 11.61 -6.20
N MET A 31 3.27 10.28 -6.34
CA MET A 31 3.77 9.56 -7.52
C MET A 31 3.10 10.05 -8.81
N MET A 32 1.78 10.23 -8.81
CA MET A 32 1.04 10.72 -9.97
C MET A 32 1.35 12.18 -10.30
N ALA A 33 1.54 13.04 -9.28
CA ALA A 33 1.94 14.42 -9.48
C ALA A 33 3.34 14.52 -10.11
N LEU A 34 4.30 13.69 -9.67
CA LEU A 34 5.64 13.65 -10.26
C LEU A 34 5.60 13.17 -11.71
N LEU A 35 4.81 12.13 -12.01
CA LEU A 35 4.66 11.63 -13.38
C LEU A 35 4.02 12.68 -14.29
N ALA A 36 2.90 13.28 -13.87
CA ALA A 36 2.23 14.33 -14.63
C ALA A 36 3.13 15.56 -14.81
N GLY A 37 3.86 15.97 -13.76
CA GLY A 37 4.82 17.07 -13.81
C GLY A 37 5.96 16.81 -14.79
N ALA A 38 6.51 15.60 -14.84
CA ALA A 38 7.54 15.23 -15.81
C ALA A 38 7.03 15.31 -17.25
N GLN A 39 5.80 14.84 -17.52
CA GLN A 39 5.20 14.91 -18.85
C GLN A 39 4.88 16.35 -19.28
N LEU A 40 4.35 17.17 -18.36
CA LEU A 40 4.12 18.60 -18.61
C LEU A 40 5.43 19.35 -18.88
N ALA A 41 6.48 19.07 -18.11
CA ALA A 41 7.80 19.66 -18.31
C ALA A 41 8.38 19.26 -19.67
N ALA A 42 8.34 17.98 -20.04
CA ALA A 42 8.77 17.51 -21.35
C ALA A 42 8.01 18.21 -22.49
N HIS A 43 6.71 18.44 -22.31
CA HIS A 43 5.91 19.17 -23.30
C HIS A 43 6.30 20.65 -23.40
N LEU A 44 6.54 21.31 -22.27
CA LEU A 44 6.97 22.71 -22.24
C LEU A 44 8.33 22.92 -22.92
N LEU A 45 9.25 21.96 -22.76
CA LEU A 45 10.57 22.01 -23.37
C LEU A 45 10.54 22.05 -24.91
N LYS A 46 9.46 21.59 -25.55
CA LYS A 46 9.27 21.71 -27.01
C LYS A 46 9.33 23.16 -27.50
N LEU A 47 8.99 24.13 -26.66
CA LEU A 47 9.09 25.57 -27.00
C LEU A 47 10.54 26.05 -27.19
N THR A 48 11.50 25.25 -26.73
CA THR A 48 12.94 25.57 -26.76
C THR A 48 13.73 24.51 -27.54
N GLU A 49 13.03 23.73 -28.36
CA GLU A 49 13.63 22.71 -29.21
C GLU A 49 14.62 23.36 -30.20
N GLY A 50 15.78 22.72 -30.39
CA GLY A 50 16.88 23.27 -31.18
C GLY A 50 17.73 24.34 -30.46
N SER A 51 17.38 24.73 -29.24
CA SER A 51 18.24 25.63 -28.44
C SER A 51 19.51 24.94 -27.96
N ASP A 52 20.63 25.63 -28.11
CA ASP A 52 21.94 25.20 -27.58
C ASP A 52 22.20 25.67 -26.14
N HIS A 53 21.25 26.42 -25.56
CA HIS A 53 21.35 26.89 -24.18
C HIS A 53 21.05 25.77 -23.18
N LEU A 54 21.70 25.87 -22.02
CA LEU A 54 21.43 25.00 -20.89
C LEU A 54 20.13 25.42 -20.22
N LEU A 55 19.36 24.47 -19.67
CA LEU A 55 18.10 24.77 -18.99
C LEU A 55 18.19 25.87 -17.91
N PRO A 56 19.25 25.98 -17.09
CA PRO A 56 19.37 27.08 -16.13
C PRO A 56 19.47 28.48 -16.76
N GLN A 57 19.91 28.56 -18.01
CA GLN A 57 19.95 29.82 -18.77
C GLN A 57 18.56 30.18 -19.31
N VAL A 58 17.79 29.17 -19.70
CA VAL A 58 16.45 29.34 -20.26
C VAL A 58 15.40 29.55 -19.18
N PHE A 59 15.52 28.83 -18.05
CA PHE A 59 14.56 28.83 -16.94
C PHE A 59 15.24 29.14 -15.60
N PRO A 60 15.87 30.32 -15.42
CA PRO A 60 16.65 30.62 -14.22
C PRO A 60 15.80 30.68 -12.93
N GLY A 61 14.49 30.89 -13.04
CA GLY A 61 13.57 30.94 -11.92
C GLY A 61 13.10 29.58 -11.39
N VAL A 62 13.41 28.47 -12.05
CA VAL A 62 13.01 27.13 -11.59
C VAL A 62 13.94 26.67 -10.47
N GLU A 63 13.36 26.39 -9.30
CA GLU A 63 14.13 25.90 -8.15
C GLU A 63 14.88 24.61 -8.51
N HIS A 64 16.14 24.51 -8.07
CA HIS A 64 17.05 23.40 -8.36
C HIS A 64 17.38 23.13 -9.84
N ILE A 65 16.98 23.96 -10.80
CA ILE A 65 17.27 23.76 -12.23
C ILE A 65 18.77 23.60 -12.52
N LYS A 66 19.63 24.24 -11.72
CA LYS A 66 21.10 24.12 -11.80
C LYS A 66 21.61 22.69 -11.56
N ARG A 67 20.84 21.83 -10.88
CA ARG A 67 21.16 20.40 -10.71
C ARG A 67 20.79 19.58 -11.94
N PHE A 68 19.85 20.09 -12.75
CA PHE A 68 19.41 19.52 -14.02
C PHE A 68 20.00 20.31 -15.19
N ASN A 69 21.32 20.49 -15.15
CA ASN A 69 22.09 21.35 -16.06
C ASN A 69 22.32 20.68 -17.43
N LEU A 70 21.24 20.45 -18.15
CA LEU A 70 21.23 19.78 -19.44
C LEU A 70 20.73 20.71 -20.54
N ARG A 71 20.95 20.31 -21.80
CA ARG A 71 20.28 20.92 -22.95
C ARG A 71 18.86 20.40 -23.09
N THR A 72 18.01 21.17 -23.78
CA THR A 72 16.59 20.85 -23.96
C THR A 72 16.36 19.43 -24.46
N ALA A 73 17.05 18.98 -25.51
CA ALA A 73 16.84 17.63 -26.07
C ALA A 73 17.09 16.51 -25.03
N GLN A 74 18.23 16.55 -24.34
CA GLN A 74 18.60 15.56 -23.33
C GLN A 74 17.67 15.59 -22.12
N ALA A 75 17.26 16.78 -21.69
CA ALA A 75 16.31 16.95 -20.60
C ALA A 75 14.94 16.36 -20.96
N THR A 76 14.45 16.60 -22.19
CA THR A 76 13.21 16.02 -22.70
C THR A 76 13.25 14.50 -22.70
N GLU A 77 14.34 13.88 -23.17
CA GLU A 77 14.51 12.42 -23.14
C GLU A 77 14.40 11.86 -21.73
N ILE A 78 15.07 12.47 -20.75
CA ILE A 78 15.02 12.03 -19.34
C ILE A 78 13.60 12.17 -18.76
N LEU A 79 12.92 13.29 -19.04
CA LEU A 79 11.58 13.55 -18.54
C LEU A 79 10.54 12.59 -19.16
N LEU A 80 10.68 12.27 -20.45
CA LEU A 80 9.85 11.26 -21.12
C LEU A 80 10.14 9.84 -20.60
N ALA A 81 11.38 9.57 -20.20
CA ALA A 81 11.80 8.30 -19.59
C ALA A 81 11.58 8.24 -18.06
N ALA A 82 10.87 9.21 -17.46
CA ALA A 82 10.68 9.26 -16.02
C ALA A 82 9.81 8.13 -15.47
N ASP A 83 8.92 7.56 -16.29
CA ASP A 83 7.94 6.55 -15.84
C ASP A 83 8.60 5.27 -15.26
N PRO A 84 9.54 4.60 -15.96
CA PRO A 84 10.30 3.50 -15.38
C PRO A 84 11.06 3.84 -14.09
N HIS A 85 11.60 5.06 -13.98
CA HIS A 85 12.30 5.48 -12.77
C HIS A 85 11.36 5.67 -11.59
N LEU A 86 10.20 6.28 -11.84
CA LEU A 86 9.16 6.43 -10.83
C LEU A 86 8.61 5.07 -10.40
N GLY A 87 8.39 4.12 -11.30
CA GLY A 87 7.94 2.78 -10.90
C GLY A 87 8.98 2.01 -10.10
N MET A 88 10.27 2.14 -10.42
CA MET A 88 11.36 1.57 -9.62
C MET A 88 11.45 2.14 -8.20
N MET A 89 10.96 3.37 -7.96
CA MET A 89 10.88 3.97 -6.62
C MET A 89 9.53 3.73 -5.95
N GLY A 90 8.45 3.80 -6.72
CA GLY A 90 7.08 3.76 -6.27
C GLY A 90 6.62 2.37 -5.83
N VAL A 91 6.96 1.33 -6.60
CA VAL A 91 6.61 -0.06 -6.22
C VAL A 91 7.23 -0.43 -4.87
N PRO A 92 8.54 -0.25 -4.60
CA PRO A 92 9.09 -0.48 -3.27
C PRO A 92 8.41 0.33 -2.17
N TYR A 93 8.07 1.60 -2.44
CA TYR A 93 7.43 2.45 -1.45
C TYR A 93 6.04 1.95 -1.07
N VAL A 94 5.21 1.57 -2.06
CA VAL A 94 3.88 0.99 -1.82
C VAL A 94 3.98 -0.34 -1.06
N LEU A 95 4.93 -1.21 -1.42
CA LEU A 95 5.15 -2.47 -0.71
C LEU A 95 5.60 -2.25 0.73
N ALA A 96 6.43 -1.24 1.00
CA ALA A 96 6.86 -0.90 2.35
C ALA A 96 5.70 -0.39 3.23
N LEU A 97 4.82 0.45 2.68
CA LEU A 97 3.60 0.89 3.37
C LEU A 97 2.69 -0.31 3.70
N HIS A 98 2.51 -1.22 2.74
CA HIS A 98 1.73 -2.44 2.93
C HIS A 98 2.32 -3.34 4.02
N GLU A 99 3.64 -3.54 3.99
CA GLU A 99 4.35 -4.32 5.00
C GLU A 99 4.20 -3.71 6.42
N ASP A 100 4.32 -2.39 6.57
CA ASP A 100 4.10 -1.69 7.84
C ASP A 100 2.67 -1.88 8.37
N TYR A 101 1.67 -1.83 7.48
CA TYR A 101 0.29 -2.11 7.85
C TYR A 101 0.11 -3.56 8.31
N LEU A 102 0.64 -4.56 7.58
CA LEU A 102 0.56 -5.95 8.01
C LEU A 102 1.25 -6.17 9.37
N ARG A 103 2.39 -5.54 9.63
CA ARG A 103 3.06 -5.59 10.94
C ARG A 103 2.19 -4.99 12.04
N THR A 104 1.43 -3.93 11.74
CA THR A 104 0.44 -3.36 12.67
C THR A 104 -0.67 -4.36 12.97
N CYS A 105 -1.20 -5.05 11.95
CA CYS A 105 -2.19 -6.11 12.13
C CYS A 105 -1.66 -7.28 12.97
N VAL A 106 -0.44 -7.76 12.71
CA VAL A 106 0.22 -8.81 13.50
C VAL A 106 0.45 -8.35 14.93
N ARG A 107 0.77 -7.07 15.16
CA ARG A 107 0.91 -6.51 16.51
C ARG A 107 -0.40 -6.54 17.28
N LEU A 108 -1.53 -6.24 16.64
CA LEU A 108 -2.86 -6.37 17.26
C LEU A 108 -3.15 -7.83 17.64
N LEU A 109 -2.92 -8.78 16.72
CA LEU A 109 -3.10 -10.21 16.98
C LEU A 109 -2.20 -10.71 18.12
N ALA A 110 -0.94 -10.28 18.16
CA ALA A 110 -0.01 -10.64 19.23
C ALA A 110 -0.41 -10.02 20.58
N GLY A 111 -0.98 -8.81 20.57
CA GLY A 111 -1.51 -8.15 21.77
C GLY A 111 -2.65 -8.91 22.44
N GLU A 112 -3.43 -9.65 21.65
CA GLU A 112 -4.49 -10.55 22.12
C GLU A 112 -3.99 -12.00 22.33
N GLY A 113 -2.69 -12.24 22.24
CA GLY A 113 -2.08 -13.57 22.45
C GLY A 113 -2.35 -14.59 21.34
N LEU A 114 -2.85 -14.16 20.18
CA LEU A 114 -3.22 -15.05 19.06
C LEU A 114 -2.00 -15.51 18.24
N CYS A 115 -0.91 -14.74 18.27
CA CYS A 115 0.37 -15.11 17.68
C CYS A 115 1.54 -14.59 18.53
N ARG A 116 2.78 -14.91 18.15
CA ARG A 116 3.95 -14.56 18.98
C ARG A 116 4.38 -13.14 18.68
N ALA A 117 4.80 -12.40 19.71
CA ALA A 117 5.31 -11.03 19.55
C ALA A 117 6.49 -10.91 18.56
N LYS A 118 7.31 -11.95 18.40
CA LYS A 118 8.40 -11.97 17.41
C LYS A 118 7.91 -11.97 15.96
N ASP A 119 6.69 -12.46 15.72
CA ASP A 119 6.12 -12.57 14.36
C ASP A 119 5.86 -11.18 13.76
N VAL A 120 5.73 -10.12 14.59
CA VAL A 120 5.68 -8.71 14.16
C VAL A 120 6.93 -8.30 13.36
N LYS A 121 8.07 -8.95 13.61
CA LYS A 121 9.35 -8.68 12.92
C LYS A 121 9.51 -9.48 11.62
N ALA A 122 8.60 -10.38 11.27
CA ALA A 122 8.68 -11.19 10.06
C ALA A 122 8.71 -10.34 8.77
N ASN A 123 9.27 -10.89 7.69
CA ASN A 123 9.34 -10.20 6.41
C ASN A 123 8.00 -10.27 5.68
N LEU A 124 7.78 -9.40 4.68
CA LEU A 124 6.56 -9.39 3.88
C LEU A 124 6.13 -10.77 3.35
N VAL A 125 7.09 -11.61 2.92
CA VAL A 125 6.80 -12.97 2.42
C VAL A 125 6.12 -13.87 3.46
N ASP A 126 6.36 -13.63 4.74
CA ASP A 126 5.85 -14.45 5.84
C ASP A 126 4.57 -13.86 6.46
N LEU A 127 4.40 -12.52 6.41
CA LEU A 127 3.34 -11.82 7.14
C LEU A 127 1.93 -12.26 6.73
N HIS A 128 1.67 -12.44 5.44
CA HIS A 128 0.37 -12.95 4.98
C HIS A 128 0.08 -14.33 5.54
N GLY A 129 1.03 -15.27 5.44
CA GLY A 129 0.88 -16.63 5.97
C GLY A 129 0.67 -16.67 7.48
N ILE A 130 1.38 -15.82 8.24
CA ILE A 130 1.18 -15.68 9.68
C ILE A 130 -0.25 -15.23 9.97
N ILE A 131 -0.77 -14.23 9.26
CA ILE A 131 -2.14 -13.74 9.46
C ILE A 131 -3.16 -14.81 9.08
N GLU A 132 -2.99 -15.54 7.98
CA GLU A 132 -3.90 -16.64 7.61
C GLU A 132 -3.96 -17.73 8.67
N ILE A 133 -2.80 -18.18 9.15
CA ILE A 133 -2.71 -19.22 10.19
C ILE A 133 -3.36 -18.73 11.47
N THR A 134 -3.12 -17.47 11.85
CA THR A 134 -3.61 -16.89 13.10
C THR A 134 -5.12 -16.64 13.06
N THR A 135 -5.64 -16.16 11.93
CA THR A 135 -7.03 -15.72 11.80
C THR A 135 -7.97 -16.78 11.23
N GLY A 136 -7.42 -17.81 10.59
CA GLY A 136 -8.17 -18.79 9.79
C GLY A 136 -8.70 -18.23 8.46
N TYR A 137 -8.54 -16.93 8.19
CA TYR A 137 -8.92 -16.32 6.92
C TYR A 137 -7.99 -16.76 5.80
N LYS A 138 -8.54 -16.92 4.59
CA LYS A 138 -7.78 -17.30 3.39
C LYS A 138 -7.76 -16.14 2.41
N TYR A 139 -6.56 -15.66 2.08
CA TYR A 139 -6.36 -14.68 1.03
C TYR A 139 -6.67 -15.27 -0.34
N SER A 140 -6.99 -14.40 -1.28
CA SER A 140 -7.05 -14.77 -2.68
C SER A 140 -5.67 -15.26 -3.15
N ALA A 141 -5.60 -16.52 -3.60
CA ALA A 141 -4.37 -17.12 -4.11
C ALA A 141 -3.73 -16.30 -5.25
N ASP A 142 -4.54 -15.72 -6.12
CA ASP A 142 -4.06 -14.84 -7.21
C ASP A 142 -3.40 -13.58 -6.66
N LEU A 143 -3.99 -12.94 -5.64
CA LEU A 143 -3.39 -11.74 -5.04
C LEU A 143 -2.09 -12.04 -4.32
N ILE A 144 -1.99 -13.20 -3.66
CA ILE A 144 -0.73 -13.67 -3.07
C ILE A 144 0.31 -13.88 -4.17
N ALA A 145 -0.05 -14.54 -5.27
CA ALA A 145 0.86 -14.73 -6.40
C ALA A 145 1.34 -13.39 -6.98
N TYR A 146 0.46 -12.39 -7.10
CA TYR A 146 0.82 -11.07 -7.62
C TYR A 146 1.69 -10.26 -6.66
N ILE A 147 1.39 -10.26 -5.35
CA ILE A 147 2.21 -9.50 -4.39
C ILE A 147 3.60 -10.13 -4.23
N ASP A 148 3.71 -11.45 -4.32
CA ASP A 148 5.00 -12.13 -4.36
C ASP A 148 5.80 -11.78 -5.62
N THR A 149 5.14 -11.73 -6.78
CA THR A 149 5.79 -11.26 -8.01
C THR A 149 6.30 -9.83 -7.86
N LEU A 150 5.49 -8.90 -7.33
CA LEU A 150 5.94 -7.52 -7.08
C LEU A 150 7.10 -7.44 -6.08
N ARG A 151 7.07 -8.26 -5.02
CA ARG A 151 8.15 -8.37 -4.04
C ARG A 151 9.45 -8.85 -4.70
N LEU A 152 9.37 -9.88 -5.54
CA LEU A 152 10.51 -10.43 -6.27
C LEU A 152 11.05 -9.44 -7.33
N MET A 153 10.17 -8.74 -8.04
CA MET A 153 10.54 -7.66 -8.96
C MET A 153 11.29 -6.54 -8.23
N ARG A 154 10.76 -6.08 -7.07
CA ARG A 154 11.44 -5.12 -6.19
C ARG A 154 12.81 -5.62 -5.76
N ASN A 155 12.92 -6.88 -5.36
CA ASN A 155 14.21 -7.45 -4.95
C ASN A 155 15.22 -7.45 -6.11
N CYS A 156 14.78 -7.74 -7.33
CA CYS A 156 15.66 -7.68 -8.50
C CYS A 156 16.13 -6.25 -8.79
N VAL A 157 15.25 -5.25 -8.70
CA VAL A 157 15.60 -3.83 -8.88
C VAL A 157 16.59 -3.35 -7.82
N ILE A 158 16.37 -3.67 -6.55
CA ILE A 158 17.21 -3.18 -5.45
C ILE A 158 18.53 -3.96 -5.34
N HIS A 159 18.51 -5.29 -5.53
CA HIS A 159 19.64 -6.16 -5.18
C HIS A 159 20.32 -6.82 -6.38
N ASN A 160 19.68 -6.89 -7.54
CA ASN A 160 20.21 -7.59 -8.72
C ASN A 160 20.46 -6.64 -9.92
N GLY A 161 20.72 -5.35 -9.67
CA GLY A 161 20.96 -4.36 -10.72
C GLY A 161 19.80 -4.18 -11.71
N GLY A 162 18.58 -4.59 -11.32
CA GLY A 162 17.41 -4.61 -12.21
C GLY A 162 17.38 -5.78 -13.18
N LEU A 163 18.19 -6.83 -13.01
CA LEU A 163 18.13 -8.03 -13.84
C LEU A 163 17.18 -9.06 -13.25
N LEU A 164 16.45 -9.77 -14.11
CA LEU A 164 15.54 -10.83 -13.70
C LEU A 164 16.30 -12.00 -13.03
N SER A 165 15.84 -12.40 -11.85
CA SER A 165 16.42 -13.49 -11.05
C SER A 165 15.67 -14.81 -11.23
N GLN A 166 16.33 -15.94 -10.89
CA GLN A 166 15.73 -17.28 -10.93
C GLN A 166 14.42 -17.37 -10.12
N PRO A 167 14.32 -16.88 -8.87
CA PRO A 167 13.07 -16.94 -8.13
C PRO A 167 11.90 -16.21 -8.82
N LEU A 168 12.17 -15.06 -9.46
CA LEU A 168 11.14 -14.35 -10.21
C LEU A 168 10.73 -15.12 -11.48
N TYR A 169 11.68 -15.72 -12.18
CA TYR A 169 11.40 -16.55 -13.35
C TYR A 169 10.48 -17.72 -12.99
N ASP A 170 10.82 -18.46 -11.93
CA ASP A 170 10.06 -19.62 -11.49
C ASP A 170 8.65 -19.23 -11.04
N GLN A 171 8.52 -18.11 -10.31
CA GLN A 171 7.23 -17.56 -9.92
C GLN A 171 6.35 -17.27 -11.16
N LEU A 172 6.89 -16.58 -12.16
CA LEU A 172 6.16 -16.24 -13.39
C LEU A 172 5.81 -17.49 -14.22
N LYS A 173 6.66 -18.52 -14.22
CA LYS A 173 6.37 -19.79 -14.91
C LYS A 173 5.24 -20.56 -14.25
N SER A 174 5.11 -20.45 -12.92
CA SER A 174 4.06 -21.13 -12.17
C SER A 174 2.67 -20.51 -12.36
N TRP A 175 2.58 -19.31 -12.94
CA TRP A 175 1.30 -18.62 -13.14
C TRP A 175 0.34 -19.44 -14.01
N THR A 176 -0.94 -19.37 -13.67
CA THR A 176 -2.03 -19.89 -14.51
C THR A 176 -2.42 -18.87 -15.58
N PRO A 177 -3.10 -19.28 -16.67
CA PRO A 177 -3.62 -18.34 -17.66
C PRO A 177 -4.57 -17.28 -17.06
N ALA A 178 -5.33 -17.64 -16.02
CA ALA A 178 -6.20 -16.71 -15.30
C ALA A 178 -5.39 -15.63 -14.56
N GLN A 179 -4.25 -16.01 -13.99
CA GLN A 179 -3.36 -15.08 -13.29
C GLN A 179 -2.68 -14.10 -14.26
N GLU A 180 -2.27 -14.58 -15.43
CA GLU A 180 -1.73 -13.71 -16.48
C GLU A 180 -2.74 -12.66 -16.92
N LEU A 181 -3.96 -13.08 -17.25
CA LEU A 181 -5.04 -12.17 -17.65
C LEU A 181 -5.42 -11.20 -16.52
N GLY A 182 -5.45 -11.67 -15.28
CA GLY A 182 -5.77 -10.84 -14.12
C GLY A 182 -4.71 -9.79 -13.84
N TRP A 183 -3.43 -10.14 -13.99
CA TRP A 183 -2.33 -9.18 -13.91
C TRP A 183 -2.39 -8.16 -15.06
N GLU A 184 -2.50 -8.63 -16.31
CA GLU A 184 -2.51 -7.79 -17.51
C GLU A 184 -3.68 -6.81 -17.52
N ALA A 185 -4.84 -7.21 -17.00
CA ALA A 185 -6.00 -6.31 -16.86
C ALA A 185 -5.73 -5.09 -15.94
N VAL A 186 -4.72 -5.17 -15.06
CA VAL A 186 -4.37 -4.08 -14.13
C VAL A 186 -3.08 -3.38 -14.56
N ALA A 187 -2.02 -4.15 -14.86
CA ALA A 187 -0.71 -3.62 -15.20
C ALA A 187 -0.58 -3.24 -16.68
N VAL A 188 -1.52 -3.66 -17.53
CA VAL A 188 -1.51 -3.44 -18.99
C VAL A 188 -0.31 -4.10 -19.70
N ARG A 189 0.47 -4.91 -18.98
CA ARG A 189 1.62 -5.66 -19.47
C ARG A 189 1.70 -7.00 -18.76
N ASN A 190 2.04 -8.06 -19.49
CA ASN A 190 2.24 -9.40 -18.93
C ASN A 190 3.75 -9.69 -18.75
N PRO A 191 4.27 -9.87 -17.52
CA PRO A 191 5.71 -10.11 -17.28
C PRO A 191 6.20 -11.51 -17.68
N ARG A 192 5.32 -12.46 -18.06
CA ARG A 192 5.71 -13.85 -18.35
C ARG A 192 6.64 -14.03 -19.56
N HIS A 193 6.70 -13.04 -20.45
CA HIS A 193 7.63 -13.08 -21.58
C HIS A 193 9.09 -12.85 -21.17
N LEU A 194 9.35 -12.33 -19.96
CA LEU A 194 10.71 -12.09 -19.47
C LEU A 194 11.50 -13.40 -19.34
N ARG A 195 12.82 -13.28 -19.48
CA ARG A 195 13.82 -14.35 -19.42
C ARG A 195 14.88 -14.00 -18.37
N LEU A 196 15.63 -15.02 -17.94
CA LEU A 196 16.76 -14.83 -17.03
C LEU A 196 17.77 -13.86 -17.64
N GLY A 197 18.19 -12.87 -16.87
CA GLY A 197 19.11 -11.83 -17.33
C GLY A 197 18.43 -10.67 -18.07
N ASP A 198 17.13 -10.74 -18.36
CA ASP A 198 16.42 -9.58 -18.93
C ASP A 198 16.40 -8.43 -17.93
N ARG A 199 16.47 -7.20 -18.45
CA ARG A 199 16.32 -6.01 -17.62
C ARG A 199 14.86 -5.79 -17.27
N LEU A 200 14.57 -5.73 -15.98
CA LEU A 200 13.27 -5.37 -15.44
C LEU A 200 13.05 -3.87 -15.54
N LEU A 201 11.87 -3.51 -16.03
CA LEU A 201 11.35 -2.15 -16.03
C LEU A 201 10.08 -2.16 -15.20
N LEU A 202 10.04 -1.33 -14.16
CA LEU A 202 8.82 -1.07 -13.39
C LEU A 202 8.31 0.29 -13.82
N GLY A 203 7.23 0.33 -14.59
CA GLY A 203 6.62 1.57 -15.04
C GLY A 203 5.30 1.85 -14.34
N HIS A 204 4.47 2.66 -15.00
CA HIS A 204 3.14 3.01 -14.52
C HIS A 204 2.26 1.79 -14.21
N GLY A 205 2.29 0.79 -15.09
CA GLY A 205 1.52 -0.44 -14.95
C GLY A 205 1.81 -1.17 -13.64
N GLU A 206 3.09 -1.38 -13.32
CA GLU A 206 3.51 -2.05 -12.10
C GLU A 206 3.20 -1.20 -10.84
N MET A 207 3.24 0.14 -10.94
CA MET A 207 2.77 1.01 -9.85
C MET A 207 1.28 0.85 -9.58
N LEU A 208 0.45 0.85 -10.63
CA LEU A 208 -1.00 0.62 -10.52
C LEU A 208 -1.30 -0.76 -9.94
N ALA A 209 -0.59 -1.79 -10.42
CA ALA A 209 -0.67 -3.15 -9.91
C ALA A 209 -0.36 -3.21 -8.41
N ALA A 210 0.74 -2.60 -7.97
CA ALA A 210 1.11 -2.56 -6.56
C ALA A 210 0.04 -1.88 -5.70
N LEU A 211 -0.50 -0.74 -6.14
CA LEU A 211 -1.56 -0.03 -5.41
C LEU A 211 -2.87 -0.84 -5.35
N ALA A 212 -3.26 -1.45 -6.47
CA ALA A 212 -4.50 -2.21 -6.58
C ALA A 212 -4.47 -3.51 -5.77
N PHE A 213 -3.40 -4.31 -5.90
CA PHE A 213 -3.29 -5.60 -5.22
C PHE A 213 -3.15 -5.43 -3.71
N THR A 214 -2.28 -4.51 -3.26
CA THR A 214 -2.19 -4.18 -1.82
C THR A 214 -3.52 -3.70 -1.30
N LYS A 215 -4.26 -2.83 -2.02
CA LYS A 215 -5.57 -2.31 -1.58
C LYS A 215 -6.59 -3.43 -1.33
N ARG A 216 -6.54 -4.48 -2.15
CA ARG A 216 -7.43 -5.63 -1.97
C ARG A 216 -6.97 -6.52 -0.83
N LEU A 217 -5.68 -6.83 -0.75
CA LEU A 217 -5.09 -7.57 0.37
C LEU A 217 -5.31 -6.88 1.72
N ASP A 218 -5.21 -5.55 1.77
CA ASP A 218 -5.44 -4.74 2.97
C ASP A 218 -6.82 -5.01 3.59
N ARG A 219 -7.82 -5.15 2.71
CA ARG A 219 -9.21 -5.42 3.10
C ARG A 219 -9.43 -6.87 3.47
N GLU A 220 -8.79 -7.79 2.76
CA GLU A 220 -8.78 -9.21 3.12
C GLU A 220 -8.14 -9.43 4.50
N THR A 221 -7.01 -8.75 4.79
CA THR A 221 -6.39 -8.72 6.12
C THR A 221 -7.36 -8.17 7.16
N ASN A 222 -8.07 -7.09 6.85
CA ASN A 222 -9.05 -6.50 7.75
C ASN A 222 -10.19 -7.48 8.08
N LEU A 223 -10.72 -8.20 7.09
CA LEU A 223 -11.71 -9.25 7.33
C LEU A 223 -11.15 -10.36 8.22
N GLY A 224 -9.91 -10.80 8.01
CA GLY A 224 -9.25 -11.76 8.88
C GLY A 224 -9.15 -11.27 10.33
N LEU A 225 -8.78 -10.00 10.54
CA LEU A 225 -8.78 -9.40 11.87
C LEU A 225 -10.17 -9.39 12.51
N GLN A 226 -11.22 -9.05 11.77
CA GLN A 226 -12.59 -9.02 12.29
C GLN A 226 -13.08 -10.40 12.73
N LEU A 227 -12.61 -11.48 12.09
CA LEU A 227 -12.93 -12.85 12.49
C LEU A 227 -12.18 -13.29 13.75
N ALA A 228 -10.92 -12.86 13.89
CA ALA A 228 -10.03 -13.40 14.91
C ALA A 228 -9.99 -12.58 16.21
N LEU A 229 -10.04 -11.25 16.11
CA LEU A 229 -9.92 -10.38 17.28
C LEU A 229 -11.21 -10.43 18.12
N PRO A 230 -11.08 -10.55 19.45
CA PRO A 230 -12.24 -10.56 20.33
C PRO A 230 -12.95 -9.21 20.31
N ARG A 231 -14.25 -9.23 20.59
CA ARG A 231 -15.08 -8.01 20.58
C ARG A 231 -14.61 -6.98 21.62
N SER A 232 -14.05 -7.41 22.75
CA SER A 232 -13.41 -6.54 23.75
C SER A 232 -12.23 -5.76 23.16
N CYS A 233 -11.39 -6.39 22.34
CA CYS A 233 -10.28 -5.71 21.65
C CYS A 233 -10.82 -4.58 20.75
N TRP A 234 -11.87 -4.85 19.97
CA TRP A 234 -12.50 -3.84 19.12
C TRP A 234 -13.12 -2.69 19.92
N ALA A 235 -13.83 -3.00 21.01
CA ALA A 235 -14.37 -1.99 21.92
C ALA A 235 -13.25 -1.14 22.55
N LYS A 236 -12.15 -1.78 22.97
CA LYS A 236 -10.97 -1.10 23.50
C LYS A 236 -10.38 -0.12 22.48
N LEU A 237 -10.21 -0.53 21.22
CA LEU A 237 -9.72 0.36 20.15
C LEU A 237 -10.63 1.58 19.94
N VAL A 238 -11.96 1.43 20.02
CA VAL A 238 -12.89 2.56 19.96
C VAL A 238 -12.68 3.51 21.14
N VAL A 239 -12.58 2.98 22.36
CA VAL A 239 -12.41 3.81 23.57
C VAL A 239 -11.03 4.47 23.60
N ASP A 240 -9.97 3.78 23.14
CA ASP A 240 -8.63 4.33 22.97
C ASP A 240 -8.62 5.51 21.99
N GLU A 241 -9.37 5.39 20.90
CA GLU A 241 -9.52 6.48 19.94
C GLU A 241 -10.21 7.71 20.58
N VAL A 242 -11.29 7.51 21.32
CA VAL A 242 -11.98 8.59 22.05
C VAL A 242 -11.07 9.22 23.10
N ALA A 243 -10.35 8.41 23.87
CA ALA A 243 -9.41 8.89 24.88
C ALA A 243 -8.26 9.70 24.26
N GLY A 244 -7.76 9.28 23.10
CA GLY A 244 -6.72 10.01 22.37
C GLY A 244 -7.18 11.36 21.80
N GLN A 245 -8.44 11.47 21.34
CA GLN A 245 -9.00 12.71 20.79
C GLN A 245 -9.54 13.66 21.86
N HIS A 246 -10.07 13.09 22.95
CA HIS A 246 -10.75 13.82 24.01
C HIS A 246 -10.37 13.29 25.40
N PRO A 247 -9.12 13.49 25.87
CA PRO A 247 -8.64 12.92 27.14
C PRO A 247 -9.47 13.31 28.36
N SER A 248 -10.01 14.53 28.39
CA SER A 248 -10.82 15.05 29.50
C SER A 248 -12.20 14.38 29.61
N LEU A 249 -12.72 13.80 28.52
CA LEU A 249 -14.05 13.20 28.49
C LEU A 249 -14.09 11.79 29.07
N VAL A 250 -12.94 11.13 29.25
CA VAL A 250 -12.88 9.77 29.82
C VAL A 250 -13.39 9.74 31.26
N LYS A 251 -13.30 10.87 31.99
CA LYS A 251 -13.80 11.01 33.36
C LYS A 251 -15.33 11.10 33.44
N ASP A 252 -15.99 11.61 32.40
CA ASP A 252 -17.45 11.63 32.30
C ASP A 252 -17.91 10.42 31.48
N ARG A 253 -18.30 9.36 32.19
CA ARG A 253 -18.72 8.09 31.60
C ARG A 253 -19.84 8.24 30.57
N ASN A 254 -20.80 9.14 30.80
CA ASN A 254 -21.94 9.32 29.90
C ASN A 254 -21.51 10.02 28.60
N GLN A 255 -20.65 11.04 28.71
CA GLN A 255 -20.09 11.70 27.53
C GLN A 255 -19.13 10.79 26.76
N ALA A 256 -18.28 10.04 27.45
CA ALA A 256 -17.39 9.04 26.87
C ALA A 256 -18.19 8.00 26.07
N LEU A 257 -19.27 7.44 26.65
CA LEU A 257 -20.12 6.47 25.97
C LEU A 257 -20.78 7.07 24.72
N ARG A 258 -21.32 8.30 24.81
CA ARG A 258 -21.92 8.99 23.65
C ARG A 258 -20.91 9.17 22.51
N LYS A 259 -19.66 9.53 22.82
CA LYS A 259 -18.60 9.69 21.83
C LYS A 259 -18.15 8.34 21.25
N ALA A 260 -17.96 7.34 22.11
CA ALA A 260 -17.62 5.98 21.69
C ALA A 260 -18.66 5.39 20.74
N ARG A 261 -19.96 5.57 21.01
CA ARG A 261 -21.06 5.20 20.09
C ARG A 261 -20.91 5.87 18.72
N GLY A 262 -20.57 7.16 18.71
CA GLY A 262 -20.35 7.93 17.49
C GLY A 262 -19.22 7.35 16.64
N VAL A 263 -18.04 7.15 17.26
CA VAL A 263 -16.85 6.55 16.62
C VAL A 263 -17.16 5.14 16.13
N ALA A 264 -17.74 4.29 17.00
CA ALA A 264 -18.10 2.92 16.66
C ALA A 264 -19.03 2.86 15.43
N ARG A 265 -20.06 3.71 15.38
CA ARG A 265 -21.00 3.76 14.25
C ARG A 265 -20.32 4.16 12.93
N HIS A 266 -19.44 5.17 12.96
CA HIS A 266 -18.87 5.75 11.72
C HIS A 266 -17.69 4.94 11.18
N HIS A 267 -16.94 4.28 12.06
CA HIS A 267 -15.67 3.65 11.69
C HIS A 267 -15.65 2.15 11.92
N TYR A 268 -16.43 1.65 12.87
CA TYR A 268 -16.47 0.24 13.26
C TYR A 268 -17.85 -0.38 13.00
N GLY A 269 -18.70 0.27 12.18
CA GLY A 269 -20.13 -0.05 12.08
C GLY A 269 -20.43 -1.50 11.69
N VAL A 270 -19.54 -2.12 10.90
CA VAL A 270 -19.64 -3.54 10.52
C VAL A 270 -19.62 -4.49 11.73
N LEU A 271 -18.93 -4.10 12.81
CA LEU A 271 -18.79 -4.92 14.02
C LEU A 271 -20.04 -4.89 14.91
N LYS A 272 -20.90 -3.88 14.75
CA LYS A 272 -22.11 -3.68 15.57
C LYS A 272 -21.81 -3.82 17.08
N LEU A 273 -20.82 -3.08 17.56
CA LEU A 273 -20.47 -3.04 18.98
C LEU A 273 -21.64 -2.49 19.80
N THR A 274 -21.94 -3.13 20.91
CA THR A 274 -23.04 -2.78 21.81
C THR A 274 -22.60 -1.74 22.84
N ASP A 275 -23.57 -1.03 23.40
CA ASP A 275 -23.31 -0.07 24.46
C ASP A 275 -22.73 -0.73 25.71
N ALA A 276 -23.14 -1.96 26.02
CA ALA A 276 -22.60 -2.71 27.14
C ALA A 276 -21.10 -3.00 26.96
N GLU A 277 -20.68 -3.38 25.76
CA GLU A 277 -19.26 -3.61 25.43
C GLU A 277 -18.45 -2.31 25.57
N LEU A 278 -18.95 -1.20 25.02
CA LEU A 278 -18.28 0.09 25.12
C LEU A 278 -18.22 0.59 26.58
N GLN A 279 -19.31 0.44 27.32
CA GLN A 279 -19.39 0.85 28.72
C GLN A 279 -18.46 0.02 29.62
N SER A 280 -18.32 -1.28 29.34
CA SER A 280 -17.38 -2.16 30.04
C SER A 280 -15.95 -1.62 29.88
N GLU A 281 -15.51 -1.36 28.64
CA GLU A 281 -14.16 -0.84 28.37
C GLU A 281 -13.91 0.57 28.93
N ILE A 282 -14.92 1.44 28.93
CA ILE A 282 -14.82 2.76 29.58
C ILE A 282 -14.62 2.60 31.10
N SER A 283 -15.25 1.60 31.71
CA SER A 283 -15.20 1.39 33.16
C SER A 283 -13.88 0.80 33.65
N LEU A 284 -13.08 0.21 32.74
CA LEU A 284 -11.74 -0.31 33.02
C LEU A 284 -10.65 0.78 33.06
N ARG A 285 -10.98 2.03 32.73
CA ARG A 285 -10.07 3.19 32.75
C ARG A 285 -10.26 4.06 33.97
#